data_AF-I4ANB2-F1
#
_entry.id   AF-I4ANB2-F1
#
_cell.length_a   1.000
_cell.length_b   1.000
_cell.length_c   1.000
_cell.angle_alpha   90.00
_cell.angle_beta   90.00
_cell.angle_gamma   90.00
#
_symmetry.space_group_name_H-M   'P 1'
#
loop_
_entity.id
_entity.type
_entity.pdbx_description
1 polymer ?
#
loop_
_entity_poly.entity_id
_entity_poly.type
_entity_poly.pdbx_seq_one_letter_code
_entity_poly.pdbx_strand_id
1 'polypeptide(L)'
;MKLKNYKLKNENHFVAMEYYNLIMNRTFLVLILEDYLIGMKVNGLVSVENNNDAITSAITRSMSIQGDLENPYSYMKNSYLRKIENLDIYGAEILKIERANFKINRNEIESATYDERQKWGMGYYPHDGKVYIKMKNGKKKEFIIVGSQSGKEIENWINKKENI
;
A
#
# COMPACT_ATOMS: atom_id res chain seq x y z
N MET A 1 2.78 9.45 -12.60
CA MET A 1 1.53 8.71 -12.90
C MET A 1 0.34 9.67 -12.84
N LYS A 2 -0.66 9.53 -13.72
CA LYS A 2 -1.92 10.29 -13.66
C LYS A 2 -3.08 9.30 -13.58
N LEU A 3 -3.92 9.41 -12.56
CA LEU A 3 -5.22 8.74 -12.54
C LEU A 3 -6.22 9.69 -13.20
N LYS A 4 -7.16 9.16 -13.99
CA LYS A 4 -8.07 9.94 -14.86
C LYS A 4 -8.56 11.27 -14.27
N ASN A 5 -8.97 11.26 -13.00
CA ASN A 5 -9.52 12.43 -12.30
C ASN A 5 -8.73 12.82 -11.03
N TYR A 6 -7.50 12.31 -10.85
CA TYR A 6 -6.74 12.56 -9.62
C TYR A 6 -5.24 12.70 -9.87
N LYS A 7 -4.71 13.85 -9.45
CA LYS A 7 -3.26 14.14 -9.52
C LYS A 7 -2.60 13.71 -8.22
N LEU A 8 -1.67 12.78 -8.32
CA LEU A 8 -0.78 12.44 -7.22
C LEU A 8 0.13 13.63 -6.89
N LYS A 9 0.17 13.97 -5.61
CA LYS A 9 1.03 15.00 -5.01
C LYS A 9 1.63 14.43 -3.73
N ASN A 10 2.66 15.07 -3.19
CA ASN A 10 3.07 14.77 -1.84
C ASN A 10 1.87 14.92 -0.90
N GLU A 11 1.80 14.09 0.15
CA GLU A 11 0.78 14.11 1.20
C GLU A 11 -0.59 13.52 0.85
N ASN A 12 -0.89 13.24 -0.42
CA ASN A 12 -2.22 12.78 -0.84
C ASN A 12 -2.28 11.30 -1.25
N HIS A 13 -1.15 10.60 -1.13
CA HIS A 13 -1.03 9.18 -1.39
C HIS A 13 0.27 8.62 -0.79
N PHE A 14 0.33 7.30 -0.68
CA PHE A 14 1.54 6.56 -0.34
C PHE A 14 1.47 5.15 -0.94
N VAL A 15 2.62 4.47 -1.01
CA VAL A 15 2.70 3.05 -1.38
C VAL A 15 3.00 2.23 -0.15
N ALA A 16 2.23 1.18 0.09
CA ALA A 16 2.42 0.31 1.25
C ALA A 16 2.19 -1.16 0.91
N MET A 17 2.83 -2.03 1.68
CA MET A 17 2.51 -3.46 1.70
C MET A 17 1.52 -3.79 2.81
N GLU A 18 0.70 -4.80 2.58
CA GLU A 18 -0.08 -5.48 3.62
C GLU A 18 0.36 -6.95 3.70
N TYR A 19 0.61 -7.42 4.92
CA TYR A 19 0.95 -8.81 5.20
C TYR A 19 -0.31 -9.69 5.06
N TYR A 20 -0.25 -10.68 4.17
CA TYR A 20 -1.36 -11.58 3.85
C TYR A 20 -0.94 -13.05 4.02
N ASN A 21 -1.73 -13.83 4.76
CA ASN A 21 -1.52 -15.26 5.00
C ASN A 21 -0.07 -15.63 5.40
N LEU A 22 0.50 -14.91 6.37
CA LEU A 22 1.76 -15.21 7.06
C LEU A 22 3.08 -15.17 6.24
N ILE A 23 3.03 -15.18 4.90
CA ILE A 23 4.24 -15.24 4.05
C ILE A 23 4.17 -14.39 2.76
N MET A 24 3.03 -13.77 2.45
CA MET A 24 2.85 -13.05 1.19
C MET A 24 2.45 -11.60 1.44
N ASN A 25 3.08 -10.68 0.73
CA ASN A 25 2.70 -9.27 0.77
C ASN A 25 1.88 -8.90 -0.45
N ARG A 26 0.92 -7.98 -0.29
CA ARG A 26 0.27 -7.29 -1.41
C ARG A 26 0.63 -5.81 -1.34
N THR A 27 1.00 -5.22 -2.46
CA THR A 27 1.30 -3.79 -2.52
C THR A 27 0.07 -3.00 -2.94
N PHE A 28 -0.19 -1.92 -2.23
CA PHE A 28 -1.25 -0.97 -2.50
C PHE A 28 -0.67 0.41 -2.79
N LEU A 29 -1.25 1.07 -3.79
CA LEU A 29 -1.26 2.53 -3.87
C LEU A 29 -2.46 3.00 -3.06
N VAL A 30 -2.19 3.72 -1.98
CA VAL A 30 -3.23 4.24 -1.10
C VAL A 30 -3.38 5.73 -1.37
N LEU A 31 -4.58 6.16 -1.74
CA LEU A 31 -4.95 7.57 -1.92
C LEU A 31 -5.66 8.07 -0.66
N ILE A 32 -5.27 9.26 -0.23
CA ILE A 32 -5.89 9.98 0.88
C ILE A 32 -6.76 11.08 0.27
N LEU A 33 -8.08 10.84 0.25
CA LEU A 33 -9.10 11.82 -0.15
C LEU A 33 -9.70 12.46 1.10
N GLU A 34 -10.52 13.48 0.91
CA GLU A 34 -11.25 14.15 1.99
C GLU A 34 -12.17 13.19 2.76
N ASP A 35 -13.01 12.45 2.04
CA ASP A 35 -13.98 11.53 2.65
C ASP A 35 -13.49 10.09 2.77
N TYR A 36 -12.49 9.70 1.97
CA TYR A 36 -12.13 8.30 1.79
C TYR A 36 -10.62 8.04 1.81
N LEU A 37 -10.25 6.89 2.35
CA LEU A 37 -8.98 6.25 2.07
C LEU A 37 -9.23 5.14 1.04
N ILE A 38 -8.58 5.23 -0.12
CA ILE A 38 -8.75 4.27 -1.21
C ILE A 38 -7.46 3.52 -1.43
N GLY A 39 -7.45 2.20 -1.27
CA GLY A 39 -6.33 1.36 -1.62
C GLY A 39 -6.60 0.58 -2.89
N MET A 40 -5.73 0.78 -3.88
CA MET A 40 -5.72 0.01 -5.12
C MET A 40 -4.52 -0.92 -5.10
N LYS A 41 -4.76 -2.21 -5.32
CA LYS A 41 -3.70 -3.20 -5.43
C LYS A 41 -2.90 -2.93 -6.70
N VAL A 42 -1.61 -2.70 -6.51
CA VAL A 42 -0.64 -2.33 -7.57
C VAL A 42 0.47 -3.36 -7.72
N ASN A 43 0.50 -4.38 -6.87
CA ASN A 43 1.30 -5.57 -7.05
C ASN A 43 0.62 -6.79 -6.40
N GLY A 44 0.91 -7.97 -6.95
CA GLY A 44 0.43 -9.26 -6.47
C GLY A 44 1.18 -9.75 -5.24
N LEU A 45 1.22 -11.07 -5.07
CA LEU A 45 1.96 -11.72 -3.99
C LEU A 45 3.46 -11.43 -4.18
N VAL A 46 4.04 -10.71 -3.23
CA VAL A 46 5.48 -10.46 -3.13
C VAL A 46 6.01 -11.36 -2.02
N SER A 47 7.03 -12.14 -2.34
CA SER A 47 7.71 -13.05 -1.41
C SER A 47 9.16 -12.63 -1.25
N VAL A 48 9.72 -12.92 -0.08
CA VAL A 48 11.16 -12.76 0.17
C VAL A 48 11.86 -14.02 -0.31
N GLU A 49 12.94 -13.85 -1.06
CA GLU A 49 13.80 -14.97 -1.47
C GLU A 49 14.35 -15.70 -0.23
N ASN A 50 13.94 -16.95 -0.02
CA ASN A 50 14.65 -17.89 0.85
C ASN A 50 15.55 -18.75 -0.05
N ASN A 51 16.87 -18.54 0.06
CA ASN A 51 17.91 -19.10 -0.81
C ASN A 51 18.17 -20.61 -0.64
N ASN A 52 17.15 -21.43 -0.39
CA ASN A 52 17.37 -22.84 -0.08
C ASN A 52 17.23 -23.81 -1.27
N ASP A 53 16.73 -23.37 -2.45
CA ASP A 53 16.62 -24.23 -3.63
C ASP A 53 16.60 -23.47 -4.98
N ALA A 54 17.19 -24.07 -6.03
CA ALA A 54 17.33 -23.47 -7.37
C ALA A 54 15.99 -23.26 -8.10
N ILE A 55 14.98 -24.10 -7.83
CA ILE A 55 13.62 -23.96 -8.40
C ILE A 55 12.84 -22.88 -7.64
N THR A 56 12.95 -22.88 -6.31
CA THR A 56 12.33 -21.87 -5.44
C THR A 56 12.86 -20.47 -5.77
N SER A 57 14.18 -20.33 -5.99
CA SER A 57 14.81 -19.06 -6.36
C SER A 57 14.32 -18.51 -7.71
N ALA A 58 14.07 -19.37 -8.71
CA ALA A 58 13.52 -18.93 -9.99
C ALA A 58 12.07 -18.40 -9.87
N ILE A 59 11.25 -19.04 -9.03
CA ILE A 59 9.87 -18.61 -8.77
C ILE A 59 9.87 -17.31 -7.97
N THR A 60 10.69 -17.20 -6.92
CA THR A 60 10.77 -15.99 -6.07
C THR A 60 11.37 -14.80 -6.82
N ARG A 61 12.31 -15.00 -7.76
CA ARG A 61 12.81 -13.92 -8.64
C ARG A 61 11.72 -13.25 -9.48
N SER A 62 10.71 -14.01 -9.92
CA SER A 62 9.57 -13.43 -10.65
C SER A 62 8.62 -12.62 -9.75
N MET A 63 8.71 -12.87 -8.43
CA MET A 63 7.91 -12.22 -7.39
C MET A 63 8.67 -11.10 -6.67
N SER A 64 10.00 -11.00 -6.86
CA SER A 64 10.81 -9.95 -6.27
C SER A 64 10.56 -8.60 -6.95
N ILE A 65 10.76 -7.53 -6.18
CA ILE A 65 10.68 -6.17 -6.69
C ILE A 65 11.98 -5.85 -7.42
N GLN A 66 11.85 -5.35 -8.64
CA GLN A 66 12.97 -4.98 -9.50
C GLN A 66 13.10 -3.45 -9.53
N GLY A 67 14.33 -2.94 -9.56
CA GLY A 67 14.63 -1.50 -9.62
C GLY A 67 15.11 -0.91 -8.30
N ASP A 68 14.95 0.41 -8.17
CA ASP A 68 15.35 1.16 -6.98
C ASP A 68 14.35 0.94 -5.84
N LEU A 69 14.74 0.16 -4.83
CA LEU A 69 13.87 -0.18 -3.70
C LEU A 69 13.61 1.01 -2.77
N GLU A 70 14.42 2.07 -2.82
CA GLU A 70 14.13 3.31 -2.09
C GLU A 70 13.01 4.10 -2.76
N ASN A 71 12.78 3.90 -4.06
CA ASN A 71 11.65 4.50 -4.75
C ASN A 71 10.36 3.68 -4.49
N PRO A 72 9.35 4.23 -3.78
CA PRO A 72 8.12 3.49 -3.47
C PRO A 72 7.36 3.02 -4.71
N TYR A 73 7.51 3.73 -5.84
CA TYR A 73 6.85 3.35 -7.09
C TYR A 73 7.47 2.12 -7.76
N SER A 74 8.70 1.73 -7.40
CA SER A 74 9.32 0.48 -7.90
C SER A 74 8.54 -0.76 -7.45
N TYR A 75 7.79 -0.66 -6.35
CA TYR A 75 6.93 -1.73 -5.86
C TYR A 75 5.67 -1.95 -6.71
N MET A 76 5.40 -1.10 -7.70
CA MET A 76 4.20 -1.12 -8.51
C MET A 76 4.45 -1.82 -9.85
N LYS A 77 3.63 -2.82 -10.19
CA LYS A 77 3.73 -3.54 -11.48
C LYS A 77 2.86 -2.87 -12.55
N ASN A 78 3.47 -2.60 -13.71
CA ASN A 78 2.80 -1.97 -14.86
C ASN A 78 1.48 -2.65 -15.26
N SER A 79 1.38 -3.98 -15.13
CA SER A 79 0.15 -4.73 -15.43
C SER A 79 -1.03 -4.34 -14.54
N TYR A 80 -0.78 -3.93 -13.29
CA TYR A 80 -1.83 -3.39 -12.41
C TYR A 80 -2.11 -1.92 -12.71
N LEU A 81 -1.09 -1.13 -13.05
CA LEU A 81 -1.24 0.29 -13.36
C LEU A 81 -2.16 0.54 -14.54
N ARG A 82 -2.02 -0.25 -15.61
CA ARG A 82 -2.90 -0.20 -16.78
C ARG A 82 -4.38 -0.47 -16.45
N LYS A 83 -4.66 -1.25 -15.40
CA LYS A 83 -6.04 -1.51 -14.95
C LYS A 83 -6.65 -0.32 -14.21
N ILE A 84 -5.82 0.55 -13.61
CA ILE A 84 -6.28 1.63 -12.72
C ILE A 84 -6.15 3.04 -13.30
N GLU A 85 -5.32 3.25 -14.32
CA GLU A 85 -5.05 4.58 -14.89
C GLU A 85 -6.29 5.33 -15.37
N ASN A 86 -7.27 4.60 -15.92
CA ASN A 86 -8.49 5.16 -16.51
C ASN A 86 -9.72 5.13 -15.59
N LEU A 87 -9.54 4.72 -14.33
CA LEU A 87 -10.67 4.59 -13.42
C LEU A 87 -11.10 5.94 -12.87
N ASP A 88 -12.42 6.08 -12.73
CA ASP A 88 -12.96 7.12 -11.88
C ASP A 88 -12.79 6.72 -10.41
N ILE A 89 -11.90 7.42 -9.71
CA ILE A 89 -11.53 7.07 -8.34
C ILE A 89 -12.64 7.34 -7.32
N TYR A 90 -13.66 8.12 -7.69
CA TYR A 90 -14.80 8.40 -6.84
C TYR A 90 -15.89 7.33 -6.96
N GLY A 91 -15.93 6.62 -8.09
CA GLY A 91 -16.90 5.57 -8.40
C GLY A 91 -16.71 4.25 -7.64
N ALA A 92 -17.71 3.38 -7.73
CA ALA A 92 -17.67 2.04 -7.13
C ALA A 92 -16.84 1.03 -7.96
N GLU A 93 -16.38 1.41 -9.14
CA GLU A 93 -15.67 0.53 -10.09
C GLU A 93 -14.34 0.02 -9.54
N ILE A 94 -13.65 0.81 -8.72
CA ILE A 94 -12.39 0.40 -8.06
C ILE A 94 -12.54 -0.93 -7.32
N LEU A 95 -13.67 -1.13 -6.62
CA LEU A 95 -13.88 -2.31 -5.80
C LEU A 95 -14.16 -3.57 -6.64
N LYS A 96 -14.54 -3.41 -7.91
CA LYS A 96 -14.88 -4.52 -8.82
C LYS A 96 -13.66 -5.12 -9.51
N ILE A 97 -12.54 -4.38 -9.59
CA ILE A 97 -11.39 -4.75 -10.41
C ILE A 97 -10.48 -5.76 -9.71
N GLU A 98 -10.26 -5.58 -8.41
CA GLU A 98 -9.51 -6.51 -7.59
C GLU A 98 -10.20 -6.61 -6.23
N ARG A 99 -10.51 -7.83 -5.77
CA ARG A 99 -11.15 -8.09 -4.46
C ARG A 99 -10.36 -7.52 -3.27
N ALA A 100 -9.06 -7.32 -3.44
CA ALA A 100 -8.19 -6.76 -2.42
C ALA A 100 -8.30 -5.24 -2.30
N ASN A 101 -8.84 -4.55 -3.31
CA ASN A 101 -9.04 -3.10 -3.26
C ASN A 101 -10.00 -2.75 -2.12
N PHE A 102 -9.81 -1.58 -1.54
CA PHE A 102 -10.65 -1.10 -0.45
C PHE A 102 -10.96 0.38 -0.61
N LYS A 103 -12.10 0.76 -0.04
CA LYS A 103 -12.54 2.15 0.13
C LYS A 103 -13.06 2.26 1.55
N ILE A 104 -12.34 3.00 2.38
CA ILE A 104 -12.64 3.22 3.79
C ILE A 104 -13.15 4.64 3.95
N ASN A 105 -14.32 4.83 4.56
CA ASN A 105 -14.79 6.16 4.91
C ASN A 105 -13.95 6.72 6.06
N ARG A 106 -13.38 7.92 5.92
CA ARG A 106 -12.53 8.54 6.93
C ARG A 106 -13.26 8.85 8.23
N ASN A 107 -14.58 9.04 8.17
CA ASN A 107 -15.42 9.16 9.37
C ASN A 107 -15.53 7.86 10.17
N GLU A 108 -15.21 6.72 9.57
CA GLU A 108 -15.12 5.42 10.27
C GLU A 108 -13.74 5.16 10.87
N ILE A 109 -12.73 5.96 10.51
CA ILE A 109 -11.39 5.87 11.11
C ILE A 109 -11.44 6.50 12.50
N GLU A 110 -11.06 5.70 13.50
CA GLU A 110 -10.90 6.15 14.88
C GLU A 110 -9.55 6.85 15.04
N SER A 111 -8.48 6.21 14.57
CA SER A 111 -7.12 6.75 14.57
C SER A 111 -6.20 6.04 13.58
N ALA A 112 -5.14 6.72 13.17
CA ALA A 112 -3.93 6.12 12.62
C ALA A 112 -2.80 6.21 13.64
N THR A 113 -1.97 5.17 13.75
CA THR A 113 -0.80 5.13 14.63
C THR A 113 0.43 4.59 13.92
N TYR A 114 1.56 5.27 14.06
CA TYR A 114 2.84 4.84 13.51
C TYR A 114 3.64 3.98 14.53
N ASP A 115 4.24 2.90 14.02
CA ASP A 115 5.18 2.02 14.72
C ASP A 115 6.46 1.90 13.90
N GLU A 116 7.52 2.57 14.37
CA GLU A 116 8.85 2.61 13.73
C GLU A 116 9.57 1.25 13.71
N ARG A 117 9.10 0.28 14.51
CA ARG A 117 9.74 -1.03 14.56
C ARG A 117 9.58 -1.75 13.23
N GLN A 118 10.71 -2.19 12.70
CA GLN A 118 10.78 -2.99 11.47
C GLN A 118 9.88 -4.22 11.56
N LYS A 119 9.24 -4.57 10.44
CA LYS A 119 8.38 -5.75 10.32
C LYS A 119 9.27 -6.97 10.07
N TRP A 120 9.23 -7.92 11.00
CA TRP A 120 9.90 -9.21 10.79
C TRP A 120 9.33 -9.93 9.55
N GLY A 121 10.21 -10.56 8.78
CA GLY A 121 9.88 -11.28 7.55
C GLY A 121 9.91 -10.44 6.26
N MET A 122 10.40 -9.19 6.31
CA MET A 122 10.52 -8.32 5.12
C MET A 122 11.83 -8.49 4.34
N GLY A 123 12.80 -9.23 4.88
CA GLY A 123 14.10 -9.44 4.23
C GLY A 123 14.83 -8.12 3.97
N TYR A 124 15.27 -7.91 2.74
CA TYR A 124 16.02 -6.72 2.31
C TYR A 124 15.14 -5.57 1.83
N TYR A 125 13.81 -5.68 1.86
CA TYR A 125 12.94 -4.59 1.41
C TYR A 125 12.99 -3.41 2.40
N PRO A 126 13.51 -2.24 2.00
CA PRO A 126 13.55 -1.07 2.86
C PRO A 126 12.14 -0.63 3.23
N HIS A 127 11.95 -0.31 4.50
CA HIS A 127 10.70 0.23 5.00
C HIS A 127 10.90 1.02 6.29
N ASP A 128 10.05 2.03 6.49
CA ASP A 128 10.10 2.93 7.65
C ASP A 128 9.32 2.39 8.87
N GLY A 129 8.86 1.13 8.82
CA GLY A 129 8.02 0.53 9.86
C GLY A 129 6.58 0.34 9.38
N LYS A 130 5.61 0.48 10.29
CA LYS A 130 4.18 0.24 10.00
C LYS A 130 3.29 1.40 10.42
N VAL A 131 2.24 1.63 9.65
CA VAL A 131 1.10 2.47 10.05
C VAL A 131 -0.11 1.58 10.25
N TYR A 132 -0.72 1.68 11.42
CA TYR A 132 -1.97 1.00 11.75
C TYR A 132 -3.14 1.96 11.64
N ILE A 133 -4.20 1.55 10.96
CA ILE A 133 -5.49 2.24 10.98
C ILE A 133 -6.43 1.47 11.87
N LYS A 134 -6.93 2.11 12.92
CA LYS A 134 -7.99 1.59 13.79
C LYS A 134 -9.32 2.18 13.34
N MET A 135 -10.27 1.31 13.05
CA MET A 135 -11.64 1.67 12.68
C MET A 135 -12.52 1.73 13.94
N LYS A 136 -13.55 2.58 13.94
CA LYS A 136 -14.51 2.71 15.06
C LYS A 136 -15.22 1.39 15.41
N ASN A 137 -15.36 0.48 14.45
CA ASN A 137 -15.92 -0.85 14.66
C ASN A 137 -14.90 -1.87 15.24
N GLY A 138 -13.71 -1.42 15.65
CA GLY A 138 -12.65 -2.25 16.21
C GLY A 138 -11.77 -2.96 15.18
N LYS A 139 -12.12 -2.94 13.89
CA LYS A 139 -11.26 -3.50 12.83
C LYS A 139 -9.95 -2.71 12.73
N LYS A 140 -8.87 -3.39 12.38
CA LYS A 140 -7.56 -2.79 12.17
C LYS A 140 -7.03 -3.12 10.79
N LYS A 141 -6.26 -2.20 10.23
CA LYS A 141 -5.50 -2.40 8.98
C LYS A 141 -4.05 -2.04 9.22
N GLU A 142 -3.12 -2.87 8.77
CA GLU A 142 -1.67 -2.64 8.88
C GLU A 142 -1.13 -2.30 7.49
N PHE A 143 -0.30 -1.26 7.43
CA PHE A 143 0.45 -0.85 6.26
C PHE A 143 1.93 -0.85 6.58
N ILE A 144 2.74 -1.61 5.86
CA ILE A 144 4.19 -1.58 5.91
C ILE A 144 4.67 -0.52 4.91
N ILE A 145 5.37 0.50 5.40
CA ILE A 145 5.69 1.70 4.63
C ILE A 145 7.00 1.49 3.87
N VAL A 146 6.90 1.10 2.60
CA VAL A 146 8.05 0.65 1.79
C VAL A 146 8.77 1.79 1.07
N GLY A 147 10.07 1.61 0.84
CA GLY A 147 10.94 2.65 0.26
C GLY A 147 11.08 3.89 1.15
N SER A 148 11.64 4.95 0.58
CA SER A 148 11.87 6.24 1.22
C SER A 148 10.56 7.05 1.37
N GLN A 149 9.74 6.64 2.33
CA GLN A 149 8.54 7.37 2.79
C GLN A 149 8.54 7.45 4.32
N SER A 150 7.96 8.51 4.88
CA SER A 150 7.82 8.63 6.34
C SER A 150 6.47 8.09 6.81
N GLY A 151 6.51 7.02 7.61
CA GLY A 151 5.34 6.49 8.30
C GLY A 151 4.74 7.50 9.28
N LYS A 152 5.58 8.36 9.87
CA LYS A 152 5.13 9.45 10.75
C LYS A 152 4.33 10.51 10.00
N GLU A 153 4.78 10.91 8.81
CA GLU A 153 4.01 11.84 7.97
C GLU A 153 2.71 11.22 7.50
N ILE A 154 2.72 9.95 7.09
CA ILE A 154 1.53 9.22 6.66
C ILE A 154 0.49 9.12 7.78
N GLU A 155 0.92 8.82 9.01
CA GLU A 155 0.06 8.87 10.20
C GLU A 155 -0.61 10.24 10.34
N ASN A 156 0.15 11.32 10.22
CA ASN A 156 -0.35 12.69 10.31
C ASN A 156 -1.37 12.98 9.19
N TRP A 157 -1.08 12.60 7.94
CA TRP A 157 -1.98 12.83 6.81
C TRP A 157 -3.32 12.11 6.98
N ILE A 158 -3.31 10.87 7.49
CA ILE A 158 -4.53 10.09 7.72
C ILE A 158 -5.35 10.68 8.88
N ASN A 159 -4.69 11.10 9.97
CA ASN A 159 -5.35 11.70 11.13
C ASN A 159 -5.85 13.13 10.87
N LYS A 160 -5.29 13.85 9.90
CA LYS A 160 -5.71 15.19 9.52
C LYS A 160 -7.13 15.18 8.95
N LYS A 161 -8.12 15.44 9.78
CA LYS A 161 -9.50 15.72 9.36
C LYS A 161 -9.54 17.20 8.98
N GLU A 162 -9.25 17.53 7.73
CA GLU A 162 -9.47 18.91 7.29
C GLU A 162 -10.98 19.16 7.27
N ASN A 163 -11.40 20.25 7.92
CA ASN A 163 -12.59 20.99 7.50
C ASN A 163 -12.15 21.73 6.23
N ILE A 164 -12.47 21.20 5.04
CA ILE A 164 -12.39 21.98 3.81
C ILE A 164 -13.71 22.74 3.66
#